data_AF-A0A7W3T958-F1
#
_entry.id   AF-A0A7W3T958-F1
#
_cell.length_a   1.000
_cell.length_b   1.000
_cell.length_c   1.000
_cell.angle_alpha   90.00
_cell.angle_beta   90.00
_cell.angle_gamma   90.00
#
_symmetry.space_group_name_H-M   'P 1'
#
loop_
_entity.id
_entity.type
_entity.pdbx_description
1 polymer ?
#
loop_
_entity_poly.entity_id
_entity_poly.type
_entity_poly.pdbx_seq_one_letter_code
_entity_poly.pdbx_strand_id
1 'polypeptide(L)' 'MRVAHALRRRDPRLLLSERECRALAPGITAWLDRGTSEAEVVRSLCQGLPTVLRGRAAGILAWRLREHLPP' A
#
# COMPACT_ATOMS: atom_id res chain seq x y z
N MET A 1 -1.84 -2.20 12.77
CA MET A 1 -1.56 -2.06 11.32
C MET A 1 -1.92 -3.35 10.56
N ARG A 2 -3.21 -3.60 10.32
CA ARG A 2 -3.71 -4.83 9.65
C ARG A 2 -3.57 -4.76 8.12
N VAL A 3 -3.76 -3.57 7.54
CA VAL A 3 -3.66 -3.32 6.08
C VAL A 3 -2.31 -3.74 5.50
N ALA A 4 -1.19 -3.36 6.12
CA ALA A 4 0.14 -3.71 5.59
C ALA A 4 0.41 -5.23 5.60
N HIS A 5 -0.14 -5.94 6.58
CA HIS A 5 -0.09 -7.40 6.60
C HIS A 5 -0.98 -8.01 5.51
N ALA A 6 -2.15 -7.41 5.25
CA ALA A 6 -3.02 -7.81 4.15
C ALA A 6 -2.36 -7.60 2.78
N LEU A 7 -1.58 -6.53 2.58
CA LEU A 7 -0.78 -6.30 1.36
C LEU A 7 0.20 -7.45 1.12
N ARG A 8 0.98 -7.84 2.14
CA ARG A 8 1.93 -8.96 2.06
C ARG A 8 1.25 -10.30 1.75
N ARG A 9 0.05 -10.52 2.29
CA ARG A 9 -0.75 -11.72 2.00
C ARG A 9 -1.36 -11.71 0.60
N ARG A 10 -1.72 -10.53 0.09
CA ARG A 10 -2.36 -10.37 -1.22
C ARG A 10 -1.36 -10.50 -2.35
N ASP A 11 -0.14 -9.98 -2.15
CA ASP A 11 0.95 -10.10 -3.10
C ASP A 11 2.26 -10.41 -2.36
N PRO A 12 2.74 -11.67 -2.41
CA PRO A 12 3.95 -12.08 -1.69
C PRO A 12 5.22 -11.40 -2.20
N ARG A 13 5.18 -10.73 -3.36
CA ARG A 13 6.29 -9.93 -3.90
C ARG A 13 6.48 -8.61 -3.13
N LEU A 14 5.46 -8.17 -2.37
CA LEU A 14 5.54 -6.99 -1.50
C LEU A 14 6.29 -7.34 -0.21
N LEU A 15 7.62 -7.46 -0.32
CA LEU A 15 8.50 -7.66 0.82
C LEU A 15 8.61 -6.35 1.62
N LEU A 16 7.72 -6.16 2.59
CA LEU A 16 7.67 -4.99 3.46
C LEU A 16 8.24 -5.32 4.83
N SER A 17 9.34 -4.65 5.19
CA SER A 17 9.85 -4.61 6.55
C SER A 17 8.89 -3.86 7.49
N GLU A 18 9.02 -4.06 8.79
CA GLU A 18 8.19 -3.34 9.76
C GLU A 18 8.38 -1.83 9.68
N ARG A 19 9.63 -1.37 9.44
CA ARG A 19 9.94 0.06 9.25
C ARG A 19 9.20 0.64 8.04
N GLU A 20 9.17 -0.10 6.92
CA GLU A 20 8.45 0.30 5.72
C GLU A 20 6.94 0.31 5.95
N CYS A 21 6.39 -0.68 6.64
CA CYS A 21 4.99 -0.67 7.06
C CYS A 21 4.67 0.60 7.86
N ARG A 22 5.50 0.95 8.86
CA ARG A 22 5.31 2.18 9.66
C ARG A 22 5.40 3.44 8.81
N ALA A 23 6.29 3.49 7.81
CA ALA A 23 6.40 4.62 6.89
C ALA A 23 5.18 4.78 5.98
N LEU A 24 4.52 3.68 5.62
CA LEU A 24 3.29 3.70 4.80
C LEU A 24 2.04 4.01 5.62
N ALA A 25 2.07 3.81 6.94
CA ALA A 25 0.91 3.96 7.82
C ALA A 25 0.21 5.33 7.68
N PRO A 26 0.91 6.48 7.67
CA PRO A 26 0.25 7.78 7.53
C PRO A 26 -0.52 7.93 6.21
N GLY A 27 0.04 7.44 5.09
CA GLY A 27 -0.62 7.50 3.79
C GLY A 27 -1.85 6.60 3.73
N ILE A 28 -1.75 5.40 4.33
CA ILE A 28 -2.90 4.49 4.46
C ILE A 28 -4.00 5.15 5.30
N THR A 29 -3.65 5.71 6.45
CA THR A 29 -4.60 6.43 7.33
C THR A 29 -5.30 7.56 6.58
N ALA A 30 -4.58 8.36 5.79
CA ALA A 30 -5.18 9.44 5.01
C ALA A 30 -6.25 8.96 4.01
N TRP A 31 -6.09 7.77 3.43
CA TRP A 31 -7.12 7.17 2.56
C TRP A 31 -8.33 6.67 3.35
N LEU A 32 -8.08 6.06 4.51
CA LEU A 32 -9.14 5.58 5.39
C LEU A 32 -9.97 6.75 5.94
N ASP A 33 -9.32 7.84 6.35
CA ASP A 33 -9.97 9.05 6.85
C ASP A 33 -10.85 9.72 5.78
N ARG A 34 -10.54 9.50 4.49
CA ARG A 34 -11.35 9.93 3.33
C ARG A 34 -12.49 8.95 3.01
N GLY A 35 -12.73 7.96 3.85
CA GLY A 35 -13.82 6.99 3.71
C GLY A 35 -13.48 5.78 2.84
N THR A 36 -12.22 5.60 2.44
CA THR A 36 -11.81 4.39 1.71
C THR A 36 -11.75 3.21 2.66
N SER A 37 -12.30 2.06 2.28
CA SER A 37 -12.18 0.85 3.12
C SER A 37 -10.78 0.22 3.04
N GLU A 38 -10.38 -0.54 4.06
CA GLU A 38 -9.11 -1.29 4.04
C GLU A 38 -8.98 -2.19 2.80
N ALA A 39 -10.09 -2.81 2.37
CA ALA A 39 -10.11 -3.68 1.20
C ALA A 39 -9.89 -2.91 -0.11
N GLU A 40 -10.43 -1.70 -0.22
CA GLU A 40 -10.23 -0.83 -1.37
C GLU A 40 -8.81 -0.27 -1.42
N VAL A 41 -8.23 0.10 -0.27
CA VAL A 41 -6.82 0.48 -0.18
C VAL A 41 -5.94 -0.66 -0.68
N VAL A 42 -6.13 -1.88 -0.16
CA VAL A 42 -5.36 -3.06 -0.61
C VAL A 42 -5.55 -3.32 -2.11
N ARG A 43 -6.78 -3.25 -2.60
CA ARG A 43 -7.08 -3.46 -4.02
C ARG A 43 -6.38 -2.42 -4.90
N SER A 44 -6.54 -1.14 -4.58
CA SER A 44 -5.96 -0.02 -5.33
C SER A 44 -4.42 -0.07 -5.34
N LEU A 45 -3.82 -0.39 -4.20
CA LEU A 45 -2.37 -0.51 -4.07
C LEU A 45 -1.79 -1.73 -4.80
N CYS A 46 -2.53 -2.83 -4.88
CA CYS A 46 -2.10 -4.04 -5.60
C CYS A 46 -2.49 -4.06 -7.09
N GLN A 47 -3.43 -3.21 -7.53
CA GLN A 47 -3.93 -3.23 -8.91
C GLN A 47 -2.89 -2.70 -9.90
N GLY A 48 -2.58 -3.44 -10.96
CA GLY A 48 -1.63 -2.98 -11.98
C GLY A 48 -0.20 -2.84 -11.46
N LEU A 49 0.16 -3.59 -10.42
CA LEU A 49 1.57 -3.77 -10.07
C LEU A 49 2.28 -4.47 -11.23
N PRO A 50 3.51 -4.06 -11.58
CA PRO A 50 4.25 -4.71 -12.64
C PRO A 50 4.52 -6.18 -12.26
N THR A 51 4.63 -7.05 -13.27
CA THR A 51 4.95 -8.48 -13.09
C THR A 51 6.26 -8.68 -12.35
N VAL A 52 7.21 -7.76 -12.52
CA VAL A 52 8.47 -7.71 -11.78
C VAL A 52 8.56 -6.36 -11.08
N LEU A 53 8.60 -6.39 -9.74
CA LEU A 53 8.88 -5.20 -8.95
C LEU A 53 10.38 -4.93 -9.00
N ARG A 54 10.78 -3.96 -9.83
CA ARG A 54 12.16 -3.46 -9.86
C ARG A 54 12.30 -2.36 -8.81
N GLY A 55 12.89 -2.68 -7.66
CA GLY A 55 13.13 -1.74 -6.56
C GLY A 55 12.34 -2.04 -5.29
N ARG A 56 12.35 -1.10 -4.32
CA ARG A 56 11.68 -1.28 -3.03
C ARG A 56 10.17 -1.14 -3.18
N ALA A 57 9.43 -2.21 -2.88
CA ALA A 57 7.96 -2.24 -2.91
C ALA A 57 7.33 -1.08 -2.11
N ALA A 58 7.90 -0.75 -0.95
CA ALA A 58 7.44 0.35 -0.12
C ALA A 58 7.47 1.71 -0.84
N GLY A 59 8.48 1.96 -1.68
CA GLY A 59 8.57 3.21 -2.44
C GLY A 59 7.46 3.34 -3.48
N ILE A 60 7.14 2.24 -4.17
CA ILE A 60 6.04 2.19 -5.14
C ILE A 60 4.70 2.43 -4.43
N LEU A 61 4.48 1.76 -3.30
CA LEU A 61 3.25 1.91 -2.52
C LEU A 61 3.10 3.34 -1.96
N ALA A 62 4.19 3.93 -1.46
CA ALA A 62 4.17 5.31 -0.97
C ALA A 62 3.85 6.31 -2.09
N TRP A 63 4.43 6.13 -3.27
CA TRP A 63 4.10 6.93 -4.45
C TRP A 63 2.62 6.82 -4.81
N ARG A 64 2.07 5.60 -4.82
CA ARG A 64 0.65 5.38 -5.13
C ARG A 64 -0.30 6.00 -4.10
N LEU A 65 0.00 5.87 -2.82
CA LEU A 65 -0.79 6.50 -1.75
C LEU A 65 -0.84 8.02 -1.91
N ARG A 66 0.22 8.63 -2.46
CA ARG A 66 0.27 10.07 -2.71
C ARG A 66 -0.45 10.48 -4.00
N GLU A 67 -0.24 9.75 -5.10
CA GLU A 67 -0.77 10.12 -6.42
C GLU A 67 -2.23 9.72 -6.65
N HIS A 68 -2.68 8.62 -6.03
CA HIS A 68 -4.05 8.13 -6.21
C HIS A 68 -4.98 8.50 -5.04
N LEU A 69 -4.61 9.47 -4.22
CA LEU A 69 -5.41 9.91 -3.08
C LEU A 69 -6.82 10.29 -3.59
N PRO A 70 -7.89 9.64 -3.12
CA PRO A 70 -9.25 9.99 -3.53
C PRO A 70 -9.55 11.46 -3.15
N PRO A 71 -10.30 12.20 -3.98
CA PRO A 71 -10.52 13.64 -3.82
C PRO A 71 -11.11 14.01 -2.45
#